data_AF-A0AA42CK31-F1
#
_entry.id   AF-A0AA42CK31-F1
#
_cell.length_a   1.000
_cell.length_b   1.000
_cell.length_c   1.000
_cell.angle_alpha   90.00
_cell.angle_beta   90.00
_cell.angle_gamma   90.00
#
_symmetry.space_group_name_H-M   'P 1'
#
loop_
_entity.id
_entity.type
_entity.pdbx_description
1 polymer ?
#
loop_
_entity_poly.entity_id
_entity_poly.type
_entity_poly.pdbx_seq_one_letter_code
_entity_poly.pdbx_strand_id
1 'polypeptide(L)'
;MPPVADMLPDDIDALRAALAAKRAGRREAEARASGAEAMVAHLKLLIAKLKHDRFGASPERGRKLLDQMELELEELEAAASEDATVTGTAAADTGPRPASRRRPVRGPLPAHLPRERAMTPAPSACPCSVSPARNSSATCRLNAALWDRCFVMASILRKPSNEGQTKSLILSTPRGALHRE
;
A
#
# COMPACT_ATOMS: atom_id res chain seq x y z
N MET A 1 28.13 24.19 -40.19
CA MET A 1 28.61 23.16 -41.14
C MET A 1 27.65 23.16 -42.31
N PRO A 2 28.13 23.28 -43.56
CA PRO A 2 27.24 23.28 -44.72
C PRO A 2 26.55 21.90 -44.84
N PRO A 3 25.33 21.84 -45.41
CA PRO A 3 24.62 20.58 -45.59
C PRO A 3 25.39 19.68 -46.56
N VAL A 4 25.53 18.39 -46.22
CA VAL A 4 26.26 17.35 -46.97
C VAL A 4 25.53 16.94 -48.26
N ALA A 5 24.76 17.85 -48.87
CA ALA A 5 23.89 17.56 -50.00
C ALA A 5 24.66 17.37 -51.31
N ASP A 6 25.87 17.90 -51.42
CA ASP A 6 26.56 18.06 -52.71
C ASP A 6 27.45 16.88 -53.13
N MET A 7 27.33 15.71 -52.49
CA MET A 7 28.14 14.51 -52.80
C MET A 7 27.28 13.23 -52.85
N LEU A 8 26.08 13.34 -53.44
CA LEU A 8 25.24 12.17 -53.66
C LEU A 8 25.64 11.50 -54.98
N PRO A 9 25.94 10.19 -55.00
CA PRO A 9 26.27 9.50 -56.25
C PRO A 9 25.05 9.45 -57.17
N ASP A 10 25.24 9.78 -58.46
CA ASP A 10 24.16 9.74 -59.48
C ASP A 10 23.81 8.31 -59.94
N ASP A 11 24.62 7.32 -59.56
CA ASP A 11 24.37 5.92 -59.87
C ASP A 11 23.23 5.33 -59.03
N ILE A 12 22.24 4.74 -59.69
CA ILE A 12 21.03 4.20 -59.05
C ILE A 12 21.38 3.08 -58.08
N ASP A 13 22.36 2.24 -58.41
CA ASP A 13 22.76 1.14 -57.55
C ASP A 13 23.54 1.63 -56.32
N ALA A 14 24.39 2.65 -56.48
CA ALA A 14 25.01 3.36 -55.35
C ALA A 14 23.97 4.00 -54.41
N LEU A 15 22.92 4.62 -54.95
CA LEU A 15 21.82 5.18 -54.15
C LEU A 15 21.01 4.12 -53.42
N ARG A 16 20.73 2.98 -54.06
CA ARG A 16 20.05 1.84 -53.44
C ARG A 16 20.87 1.25 -52.29
N ALA A 17 22.18 1.11 -52.47
CA ALA A 17 23.10 0.67 -51.43
C ALA A 17 23.14 1.66 -50.25
N ALA A 18 23.23 2.95 -50.52
CA ALA A 18 23.19 3.99 -49.48
C ALA A 18 21.87 3.98 -48.69
N LEU A 19 20.72 3.79 -49.37
CA LEU A 19 19.41 3.69 -48.73
C LEU A 19 19.29 2.42 -47.87
N ALA A 20 19.81 1.29 -48.34
CA ALA A 20 19.85 0.06 -47.57
C ALA A 20 20.69 0.23 -46.29
N ALA A 21 21.89 0.83 -46.41
CA ALA A 21 22.76 1.14 -45.26
C ALA A 21 22.07 2.08 -44.25
N LYS A 22 21.39 3.13 -44.73
CA LYS A 22 20.62 4.03 -43.85
C LYS A 22 19.47 3.32 -43.14
N ARG A 23 18.74 2.46 -43.84
CA ARG A 23 17.65 1.66 -43.24
C ARG A 23 18.18 0.68 -42.20
N ALA A 24 19.32 0.05 -42.44
CA ALA A 24 19.99 -0.81 -41.47
C ALA A 24 20.38 -0.03 -40.21
N GLY A 25 21.10 1.09 -40.37
CA GLY A 25 21.48 1.94 -39.25
C GLY A 25 20.29 2.51 -38.46
N ARG A 26 19.18 2.83 -39.15
CA ARG A 26 17.94 3.25 -38.49
C ARG A 26 17.32 2.13 -37.65
N ARG A 27 17.24 0.90 -38.18
CA ARG A 27 16.71 -0.26 -37.43
C ARG A 27 17.55 -0.56 -36.19
N GLU A 28 18.87 -0.49 -36.30
CA GLU A 28 19.77 -0.66 -35.16
C GLU A 28 19.58 0.45 -34.10
N ALA A 29 19.40 1.70 -34.53
CA ALA A 29 19.10 2.80 -33.63
C ALA A 29 17.74 2.63 -32.92
N GLU A 30 16.71 2.21 -33.66
CA GLU A 30 15.37 1.91 -33.11
C GLU A 30 15.42 0.75 -32.11
N ALA A 31 16.19 -0.31 -32.40
CA ALA A 31 16.38 -1.43 -31.47
C ALA A 31 17.11 -1.01 -30.19
N ARG A 32 18.13 -0.12 -30.29
CA ARG A 32 18.81 0.44 -29.12
C ARG A 32 17.88 1.35 -28.31
N ALA A 33 17.07 2.17 -28.98
CA ALA A 33 16.11 3.06 -28.34
C ALA A 33 15.05 2.28 -27.56
N SER A 34 14.45 1.25 -28.18
CA SER A 34 13.43 0.42 -27.51
C SER A 34 14.01 -0.34 -26.31
N GLY A 35 15.25 -0.85 -26.42
CA GLY A 35 15.95 -1.44 -25.28
C GLY A 35 16.19 -0.45 -24.13
N ALA A 36 16.58 0.79 -24.46
CA ALA A 36 16.75 1.85 -23.46
C ALA A 36 15.42 2.23 -22.80
N GLU A 37 14.34 2.37 -23.57
CA GLU A 37 12.99 2.65 -23.06
C GLU A 37 12.50 1.55 -22.12
N ALA A 38 12.74 0.28 -22.44
CA ALA A 38 12.42 -0.86 -21.57
C ALA A 38 13.19 -0.79 -20.25
N MET A 39 14.49 -0.47 -20.28
CA MET A 39 15.29 -0.28 -19.06
C MET A 39 14.77 0.90 -18.23
N VAL A 40 14.43 2.02 -18.87
CA VAL A 40 13.86 3.19 -18.18
C VAL A 40 12.53 2.83 -17.51
N ALA A 41 11.65 2.10 -18.20
CA ALA A 41 10.40 1.63 -17.63
C ALA A 41 10.62 0.69 -16.43
N HIS A 42 11.56 -0.25 -16.54
CA HIS A 42 11.93 -1.15 -15.46
C HIS A 42 12.45 -0.40 -14.23
N LEU A 43 13.39 0.53 -14.42
CA LEU A 43 13.97 1.33 -13.34
C LEU A 43 12.92 2.23 -12.68
N LYS A 44 12.01 2.83 -13.45
CA LYS A 44 10.88 3.61 -12.91
C LYS A 44 9.98 2.76 -12.02
N LEU A 45 9.68 1.53 -12.43
CA LEU A 45 8.89 0.60 -11.61
C LEU A 45 9.61 0.22 -10.31
N LEU A 46 10.91 -0.05 -10.36
CA LEU A 46 11.71 -0.33 -9.16
C LEU A 46 11.73 0.86 -8.20
N ILE A 47 11.93 2.08 -8.71
CA ILE A 47 11.88 3.31 -7.90
C ILE A 47 10.51 3.47 -7.25
N ALA A 48 9.42 3.23 -7.99
CA ALA A 48 8.07 3.29 -7.44
C ALA A 48 7.86 2.26 -6.31
N LYS A 49 8.34 1.02 -6.48
CA LYS A 49 8.32 -0.01 -5.45
C LYS A 49 9.08 0.42 -4.20
N LEU A 50 10.32 0.85 -4.34
CA LEU A 50 11.15 1.30 -3.22
C LEU A 50 10.54 2.50 -2.49
N LYS A 51 9.91 3.43 -3.21
CA LYS A 51 9.18 4.55 -2.61
C LYS A 51 7.96 4.05 -1.81
N HIS A 52 7.22 3.09 -2.35
CA HIS A 52 6.09 2.48 -1.65
C HIS A 52 6.54 1.71 -0.40
N ASP A 53 7.64 0.97 -0.47
CA ASP A 53 8.17 0.22 0.68
C ASP A 53 8.66 1.19 1.77
N ARG A 54 9.27 2.32 1.41
CA ARG A 54 9.77 3.32 2.36
C ARG A 54 8.69 4.19 2.99
N PHE A 55 7.72 4.65 2.19
CA PHE A 55 6.74 5.65 2.62
C PHE A 55 5.31 5.10 2.74
N GLY A 56 5.09 3.84 2.37
CA GLY A 56 3.77 3.23 2.31
C GLY A 56 2.91 3.74 1.15
N ALA A 57 1.62 3.45 1.24
CA ALA A 57 0.63 3.75 0.19
C ALA A 57 0.20 5.22 0.12
N SER A 58 0.30 5.97 1.20
CA SER A 58 -0.17 7.36 1.27
C SER A 58 0.84 8.24 1.98
N PRO A 59 1.55 9.12 1.26
CA PRO A 59 2.43 10.11 1.88
C PRO A 59 1.65 11.13 2.71
N GLU A 60 0.35 11.30 2.45
CA GLU A 60 -0.51 12.21 3.22
C GLU A 60 -0.70 11.76 4.67
N ARG A 61 -0.79 10.45 4.92
CA ARG A 61 -0.91 9.94 6.29
C ARG A 61 0.35 10.23 7.10
N GLY A 62 1.52 10.10 6.49
CA GLY A 62 2.80 10.44 7.12
C GLY A 62 2.90 11.92 7.45
N ARG A 63 2.48 12.80 6.52
CA ARG A 63 2.42 14.24 6.75
C ARG A 63 1.48 14.61 7.88
N LYS A 64 0.24 14.10 7.88
CA LYS A 64 -0.71 14.37 8.97
C LYS A 64 -0.21 13.93 10.34
N LEU A 65 0.54 12.82 10.41
CA LEU A 65 1.13 12.37 11.67
C LEU A 65 2.27 13.30 12.11
N LEU A 66 3.09 13.79 11.18
CA LEU A 66 4.10 14.81 11.48
C LEU A 66 3.46 16.09 11.98
N ASP A 67 2.44 16.61 11.27
CA ASP A 67 1.72 17.81 11.67
C ASP A 67 1.13 17.67 13.10
N GLN A 68 0.61 16.48 13.45
CA GLN A 68 0.11 16.20 14.80
C GLN A 68 1.21 16.19 15.86
N MET A 69 2.36 15.59 15.56
CA MET A 69 3.51 15.56 16.47
C MET A 69 4.13 16.95 16.64
N GLU A 70 4.13 17.77 15.59
CA GLU A 70 4.56 19.17 15.65
C GLU A 70 3.65 19.98 16.58
N LEU A 71 2.33 19.83 16.45
CA LEU A 71 1.37 20.47 17.36
C LEU A 71 1.54 19.99 18.82
N GLU A 72 1.71 18.69 19.05
CA GLU A 72 1.95 18.14 20.40
C GLU A 72 3.25 18.69 21.02
N LEU A 73 4.30 18.88 20.20
CA LEU A 73 5.54 19.50 20.66
C LEU A 73 5.30 20.97 21.06
N GLU A 74 4.59 21.74 20.24
CA GLU A 74 4.24 23.13 20.56
C GLU A 74 3.45 23.24 21.87
N GLU A 75 2.49 22.34 22.11
CA GLU A 75 1.73 22.29 23.36
C GLU A 75 2.62 21.99 24.58
N LEU A 76 3.56 21.04 24.45
CA LEU A 76 4.50 20.70 25.52
C LEU A 76 5.50 21.82 25.79
N GLU A 77 5.98 22.50 24.75
CA GLU A 77 6.86 23.67 24.88
C GLU A 77 6.16 24.82 25.59
N ALA A 78 4.90 25.11 25.22
CA ALA A 78 4.08 26.10 25.89
C ALA A 78 3.89 25.75 27.37
N ALA A 79 3.50 24.51 27.69
CA ALA A 79 3.31 24.06 29.07
C ALA A 79 4.60 24.18 29.91
N ALA A 80 5.75 23.79 29.35
CA ALA A 80 7.04 23.92 30.02
C ALA A 80 7.40 25.40 30.29
N SER A 81 7.09 26.29 29.34
CA SER A 81 7.30 27.73 29.51
C SER A 81 6.39 28.32 30.59
N GLU A 82 5.12 27.91 30.65
CA GLU A 82 4.18 28.31 31.69
C GLU A 82 4.64 27.82 33.07
N ASP A 83 5.04 26.55 33.20
CA ASP A 83 5.57 26.01 34.46
C ASP A 83 6.85 26.72 34.94
N ALA A 84 7.74 27.13 34.02
CA ALA A 84 8.90 27.93 34.34
C ALA A 84 8.53 29.34 34.86
N THR A 85 7.48 29.96 34.29
CA THR A 85 6.97 31.23 34.80
C THR A 85 6.29 31.08 36.17
N VAL A 86 5.52 30.01 36.38
CA VAL A 86 4.83 29.72 37.64
C VAL A 86 5.82 29.40 38.76
N THR A 87 6.87 28.65 38.49
CA THR A 87 7.94 28.38 39.47
C THR A 87 8.78 29.62 39.78
N GLY A 88 8.98 30.51 38.81
CA GLY A 88 9.59 31.82 39.02
C GLY A 88 8.76 32.77 39.90
N THR A 89 7.43 32.74 39.79
CA THR A 89 6.52 33.54 40.62
C THR A 89 6.20 32.89 41.96
N ALA A 90 6.21 31.56 42.06
CA ALA A 90 5.98 30.84 43.32
C ALA A 90 7.11 31.02 44.34
N ALA A 91 8.31 31.44 43.91
CA ALA A 91 9.36 31.91 44.83
C ALA A 91 9.01 33.25 45.50
N ALA A 92 8.03 34.00 44.97
CA ALA A 92 7.60 35.30 45.50
C ALA A 92 6.26 35.26 46.26
N ASP A 93 5.40 34.26 46.05
CA ASP A 93 4.07 34.21 46.68
C ASP A 93 3.96 33.11 47.76
N THR A 94 4.19 33.49 49.01
CA THR A 94 3.85 32.71 50.22
C THR A 94 2.39 32.89 50.63
N GLY A 95 1.45 32.78 49.67
CA GLY A 95 0.01 32.88 49.92
C GLY A 95 -0.65 31.52 50.21
N PRO A 96 -1.81 31.47 50.92
CA PRO A 96 -2.46 30.21 51.27
C PRO A 96 -2.95 29.46 50.03
N ARG A 97 -2.58 28.19 49.93
CA ARG A 97 -2.85 27.29 48.80
C ARG A 97 -4.35 27.13 48.52
N PRO A 98 -4.83 27.30 47.27
CA PRO A 98 -6.24 27.14 46.94
C PRO A 98 -6.68 25.68 47.09
N ALA A 99 -7.85 25.48 47.68
CA ALA A 99 -8.47 24.16 47.85
C ALA A 99 -8.74 23.50 46.49
N SER A 100 -8.42 22.20 46.37
CA SER A 100 -8.67 21.43 45.15
C SER A 100 -10.18 21.35 44.87
N ARG A 101 -10.64 22.03 43.81
CA ARG A 101 -12.03 21.91 43.35
C ARG A 101 -12.25 20.50 42.81
N ARG A 102 -13.14 19.74 43.46
CA ARG A 102 -13.60 18.44 42.95
C ARG A 102 -14.31 18.62 41.60
N ARG A 103 -13.91 17.81 40.61
CA ARG A 103 -14.52 17.78 39.27
C ARG A 103 -15.98 17.30 39.39
N PRO A 104 -16.96 18.04 38.85
CA PRO A 104 -18.36 17.62 38.91
C PRO A 104 -18.57 16.35 38.10
N VAL A 105 -19.05 15.29 38.75
CA VAL A 105 -19.44 14.04 38.10
C VAL A 105 -20.86 14.24 37.57
N ARG A 106 -21.09 14.04 36.27
CA ARG A 106 -22.44 14.09 35.69
C ARG A 106 -23.24 12.90 36.23
N GLY A 107 -24.35 13.19 36.90
CA GLY A 107 -25.27 12.16 37.40
C GLY A 107 -25.96 11.40 36.25
N PRO A 108 -26.43 10.17 36.49
CA PRO A 108 -27.21 9.42 35.51
C PRO A 108 -28.50 10.19 35.15
N LEU A 109 -28.89 10.10 33.87
CA LEU A 109 -30.06 10.81 33.35
C LEU A 109 -31.35 10.40 34.10
N PRO A 110 -32.23 11.35 34.48
CA PRO A 110 -33.41 11.09 35.30
C PRO A 110 -34.32 9.98 34.75
N ALA A 111 -34.94 9.20 35.64
CA ALA A 111 -35.73 8.03 35.30
C ALA A 111 -37.07 8.32 34.60
N HIS A 112 -37.54 9.57 34.66
CA HIS A 112 -38.83 9.99 34.11
C HIS A 112 -38.76 10.39 32.62
N LEU A 113 -37.57 10.47 32.02
CA LEU A 113 -37.48 10.66 30.57
C LEU A 113 -37.77 9.34 29.85
N PRO A 114 -38.60 9.34 28.80
CA PRO A 114 -38.83 8.15 27.99
C PRO A 114 -37.51 7.69 27.38
N ARG A 115 -37.14 6.44 27.68
CA ARG A 115 -35.91 5.81 27.17
C ARG A 115 -36.29 4.90 26.01
N GLU A 116 -35.99 5.32 24.79
CA GLU A 116 -36.10 4.44 23.63
C GLU A 116 -34.76 3.71 23.42
N ARG A 117 -34.77 2.37 23.50
CA ARG A 117 -33.63 1.55 23.12
C ARG A 117 -33.81 1.11 21.67
N ALA A 118 -33.22 1.86 20.74
CA ALA A 118 -33.13 1.42 19.35
C ALA A 118 -32.13 0.26 19.24
N MET A 119 -32.63 -0.98 19.15
CA MET A 119 -31.82 -2.15 18.78
C MET A 119 -31.83 -2.28 17.26
N THR A 120 -30.72 -1.95 16.61
CA THR A 120 -30.53 -2.28 15.20
C THR A 120 -30.28 -3.79 15.08
N PRO A 121 -31.10 -4.55 14.33
CA PRO A 121 -30.85 -5.98 14.16
C PRO A 121 -29.50 -6.18 13.47
N ALA A 122 -28.73 -7.15 13.96
CA ALA A 122 -27.53 -7.58 13.26
C ALA A 122 -27.93 -8.13 11.87
N PRO A 123 -27.12 -7.89 10.82
CA PRO A 123 -27.39 -8.44 9.50
C PRO A 123 -27.51 -9.97 9.58
N SER A 124 -28.59 -10.53 9.04
CA SER A 124 -28.92 -11.96 9.09
C SER A 124 -27.99 -12.84 8.27
N ALA A 125 -27.18 -12.24 7.40
CA ALA A 125 -26.23 -12.93 6.54
C ALA A 125 -24.82 -12.37 6.78
N CYS A 126 -24.22 -12.70 7.92
CA CYS A 126 -22.78 -12.61 8.07
C CYS A 126 -22.18 -13.96 7.62
N PRO A 127 -21.35 -14.02 6.57
CA PRO A 127 -20.79 -15.29 6.07
C PRO A 127 -19.72 -15.90 6.99
N CYS A 128 -19.56 -15.41 8.22
CA CYS A 128 -18.65 -16.00 9.20
C CYS A 128 -19.28 -17.24 9.84
N SER A 129 -18.95 -18.42 9.30
CA SER A 129 -19.29 -19.72 9.88
C SER A 129 -18.38 -20.06 11.08
N VAL A 130 -18.34 -19.21 12.11
CA VAL A 130 -17.71 -19.54 13.40
C VAL A 130 -18.67 -19.20 14.52
N SER A 131 -18.95 -20.21 15.33
CA SER A 131 -19.91 -20.38 16.42
C SER A 131 -20.31 -19.10 17.21
N PRO A 132 -21.57 -19.02 17.69
CA PRO A 132 -22.16 -17.78 18.22
C PRO A 132 -21.71 -17.40 19.64
N ALA A 133 -20.60 -17.95 20.15
CA ALA A 133 -20.26 -17.90 21.57
C ALA A 133 -18.82 -17.46 21.85
N ARG A 134 -18.39 -16.30 21.31
CA ARG A 134 -17.45 -15.34 21.96
C ARG A 134 -16.87 -14.32 20.99
N ASN A 135 -17.66 -13.34 20.57
CA ASN A 135 -17.13 -12.07 20.06
C ASN A 135 -18.29 -11.14 19.69
N SER A 136 -18.52 -10.14 20.54
CA SER A 136 -19.36 -8.99 20.21
C SER A 136 -18.89 -8.33 18.91
N SER A 137 -19.86 -7.86 18.13
CA SER A 137 -19.81 -7.22 16.80
C SER A 137 -18.71 -6.18 16.50
N ALA A 138 -17.86 -5.80 17.46
CA ALA A 138 -16.74 -4.89 17.28
C ALA A 138 -15.54 -5.53 16.54
N THR A 139 -15.25 -6.81 16.75
CA THR A 139 -14.13 -7.49 16.07
C THR A 139 -14.40 -7.83 14.60
N CYS A 140 -15.68 -7.91 14.18
CA CYS A 140 -16.02 -8.10 12.77
C CYS A 140 -15.72 -6.86 11.91
N ARG A 141 -15.88 -5.65 12.46
CA ARG A 141 -15.57 -4.41 11.72
C ARG A 141 -14.07 -4.23 11.45
N LEU A 142 -13.22 -4.74 12.33
CA LEU A 142 -11.76 -4.72 12.16
C LEU A 142 -11.27 -5.75 11.13
N ASN A 143 -11.97 -6.88 10.96
CA ASN A 143 -11.58 -7.91 10.01
C ASN A 143 -12.06 -7.68 8.56
N ALA A 144 -13.14 -6.93 8.34
CA ALA A 144 -13.61 -6.60 6.99
C ALA A 144 -12.57 -5.78 6.19
N ALA A 145 -11.95 -4.78 6.82
CA ALA A 145 -10.89 -3.97 6.21
C ALA A 145 -9.58 -4.75 5.97
N LEU A 146 -9.36 -5.85 6.71
CA LEU A 146 -8.24 -6.78 6.47
C LEU A 146 -8.53 -7.73 5.29
N TRP A 147 -9.79 -8.14 5.12
CA TRP A 147 -10.22 -9.05 4.06
C TRP A 147 -10.17 -8.43 2.66
N ASP A 148 -10.61 -7.18 2.49
CA ASP A 148 -10.51 -6.49 1.19
C ASP A 148 -9.04 -6.31 0.75
N ARG A 149 -8.13 -6.14 1.71
CA ARG A 149 -6.68 -6.10 1.43
C ARG A 149 -6.08 -7.46 1.11
N CYS A 150 -6.55 -8.53 1.75
CA CYS A 150 -6.08 -9.90 1.46
C CYS A 150 -6.59 -10.44 0.13
N PHE A 151 -7.84 -10.16 -0.26
CA PHE A 151 -8.40 -10.65 -1.52
C PHE A 151 -7.73 -10.02 -2.74
N VAL A 152 -7.47 -8.71 -2.69
CA VAL A 152 -6.73 -8.00 -3.74
C VAL A 152 -5.29 -8.51 -3.88
N MET A 153 -4.63 -8.89 -2.79
CA MET A 153 -3.27 -9.47 -2.84
C MET A 153 -3.25 -10.92 -3.36
N ALA A 154 -4.29 -11.72 -3.08
CA ALA A 154 -4.39 -13.09 -3.58
C ALA A 154 -4.62 -13.16 -5.11
N SER A 155 -5.30 -12.17 -5.69
CA SER A 155 -5.50 -12.09 -7.15
C SER A 155 -4.24 -11.68 -7.92
N ILE A 156 -3.32 -10.93 -7.30
CA ILE A 156 -2.09 -10.45 -7.94
C ILE A 156 -0.98 -11.52 -7.96
N LEU A 157 -1.00 -12.50 -7.05
CA LEU A 157 0.01 -13.57 -6.97
C LEU A 157 -0.37 -14.90 -7.65
N ARG A 158 -1.52 -15.00 -8.33
CA ARG A 158 -1.85 -16.20 -9.11
C ARG A 158 -1.11 -16.15 -10.45
N LYS A 159 0.12 -16.68 -10.46
CA LYS A 159 0.87 -17.01 -11.69
C LYS A 159 -0.06 -17.70 -12.70
N PRO A 160 -0.07 -17.32 -13.99
CA PRO A 160 -0.73 -18.12 -15.00
C PRO A 160 0.00 -19.47 -15.09
N SER A 161 -0.69 -20.55 -14.72
CA SER A 161 -0.26 -21.91 -14.98
C SER A 161 -0.29 -22.14 -16.49
N ASN A 162 0.80 -22.66 -17.04
CA ASN A 162 0.98 -22.92 -18.46
C ASN A 162 0.07 -24.10 -18.87
N GLU A 163 -1.13 -23.82 -19.39
CA GLU A 163 -1.98 -24.81 -20.04
C GLU A 163 -1.40 -25.15 -21.41
N GLY A 164 -0.63 -26.24 -21.47
CA GLY A 164 -0.02 -26.68 -22.72
C GLY A 164 0.95 -27.84 -22.61
N GLN A 165 0.72 -28.83 -21.73
CA GLN A 165 1.37 -30.14 -21.89
C GLN A 165 0.62 -31.25 -21.16
N THR A 166 -0.32 -31.89 -21.85
CA THR A 166 -0.79 -33.23 -21.50
C THR A 166 0.35 -34.21 -21.73
N LYS A 167 1.08 -34.58 -20.68
CA LYS A 167 1.90 -35.80 -20.69
C LYS A 167 1.02 -36.93 -20.21
N SER A 168 0.60 -37.77 -21.15
CA SER A 168 -0.01 -39.07 -20.86
C SER A 168 0.98 -39.92 -20.06
N LEU A 169 0.72 -40.09 -18.77
CA LEU A 169 1.40 -41.12 -17.98
C LEU A 169 0.86 -42.47 -18.44
N ILE A 170 1.69 -43.16 -19.22
CA ILE A 170 1.51 -44.56 -19.56
C ILE A 170 1.57 -45.35 -18.24
N LEU A 171 0.42 -45.90 -17.82
CA LEU A 171 0.39 -46.90 -16.74
C LEU A 171 1.14 -48.14 -17.24
N SER A 172 2.34 -48.36 -16.69
CA SER A 172 3.04 -49.63 -16.81
C SER A 172 2.25 -50.73 -16.11
N THR A 173 1.87 -51.75 -16.87
CA THR A 173 1.29 -53.02 -16.44
C THR A 173 2.11 -53.72 -15.35
N PRO A 174 1.50 -54.34 -14.32
CA PRO A 174 2.20 -55.27 -13.45
C PRO A 174 2.38 -56.63 -14.15
N ARG A 175 3.64 -57.09 -14.22
CA ARG A 175 4.03 -58.44 -14.67
C ARG A 175 3.66 -59.48 -13.60
N GLY A 176 2.74 -60.36 -13.98
CA GLY A 176 2.62 -61.79 -13.67
C GLY A 176 3.15 -62.41 -12.35
N ALA A 177 2.19 -62.99 -11.64
CA ALA A 177 2.12 -64.38 -11.13
C ALA A 177 3.27 -64.98 -10.30
N LEU A 178 2.94 -65.34 -9.05
CA LEU A 178 3.47 -66.53 -8.38
C LEU A 178 2.30 -67.39 -7.89
N HIS A 179 2.15 -68.54 -8.53
CA HIS A 179 1.44 -69.72 -8.01
C HIS A 179 2.40 -70.50 -7.10
N ARG A 180 1.90 -71.02 -5.97
CA ARG A 180 2.11 -72.39 -5.43
C ARG A 180 1.55 -72.47 -4.01
N GLU A 181 0.45 -73.20 -3.83
CA GLU A 181 0.28 -74.54 -3.21
C GLU A 181 -0.40 -74.39 -1.85
#